data_AF-A0A0F2JJV1-F1
#
_entry.id   AF-A0A0F2JJV1-F1
#
_cell.length_a   1.000
_cell.length_b   1.000
_cell.length_c   1.000
_cell.angle_alpha   90.00
_cell.angle_beta   90.00
_cell.angle_gamma   90.00
#
_symmetry.space_group_name_H-M   'P 1'
#
loop_
_entity.id
_entity.type
_entity.pdbx_description
1 polymer ?
#
loop_
_entity_poly.entity_id
_entity_poly.type
_entity_poly.pdbx_seq_one_letter_code
_entity_poly.pdbx_strand_id
1 'polypeptide(L)'
;MRNWDKNNTLKPHHIAPSGYRYYSQEQLNHFLGIKNTLRLNRKVIGYCRVSSHKQKDDLIRQEDNVKTYMIAKGYQFEIVSDIGSGINYNKKD
;
A
#
# COMPACT_ATOMS: atom_id res chain seq x y z
N MET A 1 15.44 -8.23 18.46
CA MET A 1 15.23 -7.15 19.46
C MET A 1 15.83 -7.40 20.84
N ARG A 2 15.80 -8.61 21.43
CA ARG A 2 16.42 -8.85 22.75
C ARG A 2 17.92 -8.50 22.81
N ASN A 3 18.67 -8.78 21.74
CA ASN A 3 20.09 -8.42 21.67
C ASN A 3 20.30 -6.89 21.61
N TRP A 4 19.39 -6.17 20.98
CA TRP A 4 19.42 -4.70 20.92
C TRP A 4 19.04 -4.05 22.25
N ASP A 5 18.17 -4.67 23.03
CA ASP A 5 17.93 -4.25 24.42
C ASP A 5 19.18 -4.47 25.28
N LYS A 6 19.82 -5.66 25.18
CA LYS A 6 21.06 -5.97 25.91
C LYS A 6 22.20 -5.01 25.57
N ASN A 7 22.35 -4.65 24.29
CA ASN A 7 23.42 -3.80 23.79
C ASN A 7 23.07 -2.29 23.83
N ASN A 8 22.01 -1.90 24.56
CA ASN A 8 21.50 -0.52 24.66
C ASN A 8 21.18 0.17 23.33
N THR A 9 21.01 -0.61 22.26
CA THR A 9 20.71 -0.12 20.93
C THR A 9 19.24 0.30 20.80
N LEU A 10 18.31 -0.46 21.40
CA LEU A 10 16.88 -0.11 21.45
C LEU A 10 16.22 -0.69 22.70
N LYS A 11 15.80 0.20 23.61
CA LYS A 11 15.11 -0.18 24.84
C LYS A 11 13.61 -0.37 24.62
N PRO A 12 12.98 -1.40 25.21
CA PRO A 12 11.53 -1.56 25.14
C PRO A 12 10.82 -0.43 25.89
N HIS A 13 9.64 -0.03 25.41
CA HIS A 13 8.75 0.90 26.10
C HIS A 13 8.25 0.27 27.40
N HIS A 14 7.81 -0.98 27.31
CA HIS A 14 7.21 -1.71 28.41
C HIS A 14 7.70 -3.15 28.43
N ILE A 15 7.94 -3.67 29.63
CA ILE A 15 8.26 -5.07 29.86
C ILE A 15 7.15 -5.64 30.73
N ALA A 16 6.37 -6.59 30.19
CA ALA A 16 5.34 -7.26 30.97
C ALA A 16 5.96 -8.11 32.09
N PRO A 17 5.21 -8.44 33.16
CA PRO A 17 5.70 -9.32 34.23
C PRO A 17 6.23 -10.68 33.74
N SER A 18 5.74 -11.16 32.59
CA SER A 18 6.22 -12.37 31.91
C SER A 18 7.61 -12.22 31.25
N GLY A 19 8.22 -11.03 31.28
CA GLY A 19 9.47 -10.71 30.60
C GLY A 19 9.32 -10.38 29.11
N TYR A 20 8.08 -10.31 28.61
CA TYR A 20 7.80 -9.92 27.22
C TYR A 20 8.05 -8.43 27.01
N ARG A 21 8.68 -8.08 25.90
CA ARG A 21 9.13 -6.71 25.58
C ARG A 21 8.24 -6.10 24.52
N TYR A 22 7.67 -4.94 24.82
CA TYR A 22 6.84 -4.17 23.92
C TYR A 22 7.59 -2.92 23.47
N TYR A 23 7.58 -2.69 22.16
CA TYR A 23 8.15 -1.52 21.52
C TYR A 23 6.99 -0.76 20.87
N SER A 24 6.87 0.54 21.12
CA SER A 24 5.83 1.32 20.46
C SER A 24 6.16 1.52 18.98
N GLN A 25 5.14 1.69 18.15
CA GLN A 25 5.33 2.01 16.73
C GLN A 25 6.19 3.27 16.55
N GLU A 26 6.00 4.27 17.42
CA GLU A 26 6.78 5.51 17.43
C GLU A 26 8.27 5.26 17.73
N GLN A 27 8.58 4.42 18.72
CA GLN A 27 9.97 4.03 19.02
C GLN A 27 10.64 3.35 17.84
N LEU A 28 9.94 2.41 17.20
CA LEU A 28 10.44 1.71 16.02
C LEU A 28 10.66 2.70 14.86
N ASN A 29 9.72 3.60 14.64
CA ASN A 29 9.81 4.59 13.58
C ASN A 29 11.02 5.52 13.80
N HIS A 30 11.18 6.05 15.01
CA HIS A 30 12.33 6.88 15.38
C HIS A 30 13.65 6.13 15.20
N PHE A 31 13.73 4.91 15.72
CA PHE A 31 14.94 4.08 15.65
C PHE A 31 15.33 3.71 14.22
N LEU A 32 14.35 3.37 13.37
CA LEU A 32 14.56 3.02 11.97
C LEU A 32 14.79 4.26 11.08
N GLY A 33 14.84 5.47 11.64
CA GLY A 33 14.92 6.70 10.87
C GLY A 33 13.69 6.92 9.98
N ILE A 34 12.60 6.18 10.22
CA ILE A 34 11.29 6.44 9.66
C ILE A 34 10.80 7.66 10.41
N LYS A 35 11.24 8.83 9.94
CA LYS A 35 10.53 10.07 10.23
C LYS A 35 9.08 9.75 9.93
N ASN A 36 8.19 10.05 10.86
CA ASN A 36 6.77 10.07 10.57
C ASN A 36 6.65 11.19 9.53
N THR A 37 6.92 10.86 8.27
CA THR A 37 6.98 11.78 7.16
C THR A 37 5.54 12.15 6.97
N LEU A 38 5.17 13.19 7.73
CA LEU A 38 3.98 13.98 7.60
C LEU A 38 3.62 13.99 6.14
N ARG A 39 2.63 13.17 5.79
CA ARG A 39 2.05 13.09 4.45
C ARG A 39 3.10 13.19 3.34
N LEU A 40 3.97 12.18 3.20
CA LEU A 40 4.52 11.90 1.86
C LEU A 40 3.34 12.00 0.90
N ASN A 41 3.45 12.82 -0.16
CA ASN A 41 2.43 13.03 -1.18
C ASN A 41 2.05 11.68 -1.80
N ARG A 42 1.21 10.92 -1.09
CA ARG A 42 0.79 9.58 -1.45
C ARG A 42 -0.19 9.79 -2.59
N LYS A 43 0.27 9.46 -3.79
CA LYS A 43 -0.58 9.43 -4.95
C LYS A 43 -1.52 8.23 -4.82
N VAL A 44 -2.81 8.46 -4.94
CA VAL A 44 -3.84 7.41 -5.01
C VAL A 44 -3.77 6.77 -6.40
N ILE A 45 -3.80 5.44 -6.50
CA ILE A 45 -3.80 4.76 -7.80
C ILE A 45 -5.20 4.19 -8.06
N GLY A 46 -5.83 4.64 -9.15
CA GLY A 46 -7.04 4.04 -9.68
C GLY A 46 -6.67 2.95 -10.68
N TYR A 47 -7.14 1.73 -10.43
CA TYR A 47 -6.85 0.60 -11.30
C TYR A 47 -8.12 0.17 -12.04
N CYS A 48 -8.04 0.10 -13.37
CA CYS A 48 -9.15 -0.30 -14.24
C CYS A 48 -8.70 -1.46 -15.15
N ARG A 49 -9.52 -2.51 -15.29
CA ARG A 49 -9.15 -3.66 -16.14
C ARG A 49 -10.35 -4.23 -16.87
N VAL A 50 -10.13 -4.68 -18.10
CA VAL A 50 -11.08 -5.51 -18.84
C VAL A 50 -10.41 -6.80 -19.35
N SER A 51 -11.25 -7.79 -19.65
CA SER A 51 -10.78 -9.15 -19.96
C SER A 51 -10.38 -9.34 -21.43
N SER A 52 -10.84 -8.44 -22.31
CA SER A 52 -10.65 -8.54 -23.75
C SER A 52 -10.59 -7.16 -24.39
N HIS A 53 -9.87 -7.06 -25.51
CA HIS A 53 -9.84 -5.85 -26.34
C HIS A 53 -11.22 -5.42 -26.86
N LYS A 54 -12.17 -6.37 -26.98
CA LYS A 54 -13.55 -6.05 -27.38
C LYS A 54 -14.28 -5.16 -26.36
N GLN A 55 -13.82 -5.14 -25.11
CA GLN A 55 -14.40 -4.38 -24.01
C GLN A 55 -13.67 -3.04 -23.77
N LYS A 56 -12.90 -2.56 -24.77
CA LYS A 56 -12.12 -1.32 -24.66
C LYS A 56 -12.99 -0.11 -24.35
N ASP A 57 -14.17 -0.01 -24.95
CA ASP A 57 -15.09 1.10 -24.70
C ASP A 57 -15.58 1.10 -23.24
N ASP A 58 -15.79 -0.09 -22.66
CA ASP A 58 -16.16 -0.22 -21.25
C ASP A 58 -14.98 0.14 -20.33
N LEU A 59 -13.74 -0.16 -20.73
CA LEU A 59 -12.55 0.28 -20.00
C LEU A 59 -12.46 1.81 -19.97
N ILE A 60 -12.71 2.49 -21.10
CA ILE A 60 -12.70 3.95 -21.17
C ILE A 60 -13.76 4.54 -20.22
N ARG A 61 -14.99 3.98 -20.22
CA ARG A 61 -16.05 4.41 -19.28
C ARG A 61 -15.67 4.17 -17.82
N GLN A 62 -15.04 3.04 -17.51
CA GLN A 62 -14.56 2.75 -16.15
C GLN A 62 -13.50 3.76 -15.71
N GLU A 63 -12.53 4.06 -16.56
CA GLU A 63 -11.50 5.07 -16.27
C GLU A 63 -12.12 6.44 -16.01
N ASP A 64 -13.07 6.88 -16.83
CA ASP A 64 -13.72 8.19 -16.71
C ASP A 64 -14.52 8.32 -15.40
N ASN A 65 -15.26 7.28 -15.04
CA ASN A 65 -16.00 7.23 -13.77
C ASN A 65 -15.05 7.31 -12.56
N VAL A 66 -13.94 6.56 -12.60
CA VAL A 66 -12.94 6.57 -11.52
C VAL A 66 -12.24 7.93 -11.45
N LYS A 67 -11.85 8.52 -12.58
CA LYS A 67 -11.28 9.87 -12.66
C LYS A 67 -12.21 10.89 -12.04
N THR A 68 -13.48 10.88 -12.44
CA THR A 68 -14.49 11.83 -11.95
C THR A 68 -14.67 11.72 -10.44
N TYR A 69 -14.77 10.50 -9.92
CA TYR A 69 -14.85 10.27 -8.48
C TYR A 69 -13.62 10.79 -7.73
N MET A 70 -12.41 10.50 -8.23
CA MET A 70 -11.16 10.90 -7.58
C MET A 70 -10.94 12.42 -7.61
N ILE A 71 -11.33 13.08 -8.71
CA ILE A 71 -11.35 14.55 -8.83
C ILE A 71 -12.31 15.14 -7.79
N ALA A 72 -13.55 14.63 -7.72
CA ALA A 72 -14.55 15.12 -6.78
C ALA A 72 -14.13 14.95 -5.30
N LYS A 73 -13.30 13.94 -5.00
CA LYS A 73 -12.72 13.72 -3.66
C LYS A 73 -11.46 14.55 -3.38
N GLY A 74 -10.93 15.26 -4.36
CA GLY A 74 -9.71 16.06 -4.21
C GLY A 74 -8.45 15.22 -4.03
N TYR A 75 -8.42 14.00 -4.55
CA TYR A 75 -7.23 13.16 -4.49
C TYR A 75 -6.17 13.63 -5.48
N GLN A 76 -4.91 13.52 -5.11
CA GLN A 76 -3.81 13.46 -6.07
C GLN A 76 -3.71 12.01 -6.53
N PHE A 77 -4.00 11.73 -7.81
CA PHE A 77 -4.11 10.35 -8.29
C PHE A 77 -3.50 10.12 -9.67
N GLU A 78 -3.37 8.83 -10.02
CA GLU A 78 -2.99 8.34 -11.34
C GLU A 78 -3.84 7.11 -11.67
N ILE A 79 -4.16 6.95 -12.95
CA ILE A 79 -4.96 5.81 -13.43
C ILE A 79 -4.03 4.86 -14.17
N VAL A 80 -4.08 3.59 -13.79
CA VAL A 80 -3.40 2.50 -14.47
C VAL A 80 -4.46 1.58 -15.03
N SER A 81 -4.35 1.23 -16.31
CA SER A 81 -5.28 0.33 -16.95
C SER A 81 -4.62 -0.88 -17.59
N ASP A 82 -5.36 -1.99 -17.62
CA ASP A 82 -4.92 -3.27 -18.17
C ASP A 82 -6.00 -3.89 -19.07
N ILE A 83 -5.56 -4.47 -20.18
CA ILE A 83 -6.39 -5.31 -21.03
C ILE A 83 -5.73 -6.67 -21.10
N GLY A 84 -6.25 -7.60 -20.31
CA GLY A 84 -5.68 -8.93 -20.18
C GLY A 84 -6.75 -9.96 -19.85
N SER A 85 -6.78 -11.04 -20.63
CA SER A 85 -7.53 -12.23 -20.23
C SER A 85 -6.95 -12.77 -18.93
N GLY A 86 -7.79 -13.25 -18.01
CA GLY A 86 -7.31 -13.96 -16.83
C GLY A 86 -6.40 -15.15 -17.19
N ILE A 87 -5.73 -15.72 -16.18
CA ILE A 87 -4.92 -16.93 -16.38
C ILE A 87 -5.83 -18.04 -16.92
N ASN A 88 -5.56 -18.49 -18.14
CA ASN A 88 -6.29 -19.58 -18.77
C ASN A 88 -5.59 -20.90 -18.44
N TYR A 89 -6.05 -21.57 -17.38
CA TYR A 89 -5.51 -22.87 -16.94
C TYR A 89 -5.78 -24.03 -17.91
N ASN A 90 -6.61 -23.83 -18.94
CA ASN A 90 -6.91 -24.84 -19.97
C ASN A 90 -6.06 -24.69 -21.23
N LYS A 91 -5.19 -23.67 -21.30
CA LYS A 91 -4.19 -23.57 -22.35
C LYS A 91 -3.10 -24.61 -22.04
N LYS A 92 -3.17 -25.75 -22.72
CA LYS A 92 -1.99 -26.61 -22.89
C LYS A 92 -1.10 -25.92 -23.92
N ASP A 93 0.13 -25.61 -23.52
CA ASP A 93 1.21 -25.27 -24.46
C ASP A 93 1.54 -26.46 -25.36
#